data_AF-A0A7C3DRL0-F1
#
_entry.id   AF-A0A7C3DRL0-F1
#
_cell.length_a   1.000
_cell.length_b   1.000
_cell.length_c   1.000
_cell.angle_alpha   90.00
_cell.angle_beta   90.00
_cell.angle_gamma   90.00
#
_symmetry.space_group_name_H-M   'P 1'
#
loop_
_entity.id
_entity.type
_entity.pdbx_description
1 polymer ?
#
loop_
_entity_poly.entity_id
_entity_poly.type
_entity_poly.pdbx_seq_one_letter_code
_entity_poly.pdbx_strand_id
1 'polypeptide(L)'
;MRILLKNLLIVVAAAALPALVVAGDKDSCPAAQNTCPASAEAKAGECCPATGATAKVAAKDDKLMRADYKVSGMTCGACETKLTKALKEIDGVVEPSACAQSKVAKVAFDPAKVKDEQVIAAIRKAGFKVEAETIALKVDGMSCGACSDKVSKKLAAVKGVTEQKVCHESKQAVVTFDPAKVSRKDILTAIDSTGFKVVQ
;
A
#
# COMPACT_ATOMS: atom_id res chain seq x y z
N MET A 1 -56.29 58.63 -12.13
CA MET A 1 -55.73 59.94 -11.74
C MET A 1 -55.12 59.77 -10.37
N ARG A 2 -53.81 59.98 -10.24
CA ARG A 2 -53.03 60.11 -8.98
C ARG A 2 -52.87 58.84 -8.15
N ILE A 3 -51.79 58.53 -7.44
CA ILE A 3 -50.43 59.09 -7.16
C ILE A 3 -49.83 57.92 -6.33
N LEU A 4 -48.71 57.31 -6.76
CA LEU A 4 -47.36 57.55 -6.23
C LEU A 4 -47.09 56.87 -4.85
N LEU A 5 -45.87 56.35 -4.73
CA LEU A 5 -45.09 56.06 -3.51
C LEU A 5 -44.93 54.60 -3.05
N LYS A 6 -43.72 54.10 -3.35
CA LYS A 6 -42.68 53.61 -2.40
C LYS A 6 -43.11 52.57 -1.36
N ASN A 7 -42.48 51.41 -1.41
CA ASN A 7 -41.95 50.81 -0.19
C ASN A 7 -40.56 50.21 -0.42
N LEU A 8 -39.61 51.15 -0.34
CA LEU A 8 -38.21 50.93 -0.03
C LEU A 8 -38.13 50.49 1.44
N LEU A 9 -37.88 49.21 1.69
CA LEU A 9 -37.59 48.72 3.03
C LEU A 9 -36.07 48.79 3.25
N ILE A 10 -35.69 49.85 3.96
CA ILE A 10 -34.38 50.06 4.57
C ILE A 10 -34.42 49.43 5.97
N VAL A 11 -33.22 49.20 6.52
CA VAL A 11 -32.82 49.13 7.94
C VAL A 11 -33.15 47.80 8.66
N VAL A 12 -32.30 47.17 9.48
CA VAL A 12 -31.19 47.66 10.31
C VAL A 12 -30.15 46.55 10.55
N ALA A 13 -28.91 47.03 10.70
CA ALA A 13 -27.74 46.45 11.32
C ALA A 13 -27.92 45.43 12.46
N ALA A 14 -26.94 44.54 12.60
CA ALA A 14 -26.38 44.17 13.90
C ALA A 14 -24.93 43.67 13.73
N ALA A 15 -24.08 44.16 14.62
CA ALA A 15 -22.63 43.99 14.64
C ALA A 15 -22.19 42.65 15.23
N ALA A 16 -20.99 42.19 14.84
CA ALA A 16 -20.04 41.53 15.76
C ALA A 16 -18.64 41.41 15.11
N LEU A 17 -17.65 41.75 15.92
CA LEU A 17 -16.19 41.80 15.70
C LEU A 17 -15.54 40.39 15.71
N PRO A 18 -14.21 40.28 15.47
CA PRO A 18 -13.57 39.15 14.82
C PRO A 18 -13.07 38.08 15.80
N ALA A 19 -13.02 36.83 15.34
CA ALA A 19 -12.27 35.78 16.01
C ALA A 19 -11.93 34.60 15.07
N LEU A 20 -10.61 34.44 14.87
CA LEU A 20 -9.86 33.19 15.02
C LEU A 20 -9.83 32.12 13.89
N VAL A 21 -8.57 31.78 13.54
CA VAL A 21 -8.04 30.41 13.34
C VAL A 21 -8.46 29.68 12.06
N VAL A 22 -7.68 28.87 11.34
CA VAL A 22 -6.25 28.54 11.23
C VAL A 22 -6.16 27.70 9.94
N ALA A 23 -4.98 27.64 9.32
CA ALA A 23 -4.66 26.73 8.23
C ALA A 23 -5.07 25.27 8.53
N GLY A 24 -5.55 24.56 7.51
CA GLY A 24 -5.89 23.14 7.60
C GLY A 24 -6.18 22.52 6.23
N ASP A 25 -5.11 22.06 5.60
CA ASP A 25 -4.97 21.14 4.46
C ASP A 25 -6.27 20.49 3.91
N LYS A 26 -6.59 20.82 2.66
CA LYS A 26 -7.43 19.99 1.78
C LYS A 26 -6.62 18.74 1.38
N ASP A 27 -6.62 17.71 2.22
CA ASP A 27 -6.28 16.33 1.78
C ASP A 27 -7.57 15.50 1.75
N SER A 28 -8.43 15.85 0.79
CA SER A 28 -9.43 14.92 0.27
C SER A 28 -8.80 14.29 -0.96
N CYS A 29 -8.14 13.14 -0.81
CA CYS A 29 -7.80 12.30 -1.95
C CYS A 29 -9.00 11.37 -2.25
N PRO A 30 -9.76 11.63 -3.34
CA PRO A 30 -10.86 10.79 -3.74
C PRO A 30 -10.38 9.43 -4.26
N ALA A 31 -11.24 8.43 -4.08
CA ALA A 31 -11.13 7.11 -4.68
C ALA A 31 -11.20 7.17 -6.22
N ALA A 32 -10.59 6.17 -6.86
CA ALA A 32 -10.51 5.92 -8.31
C ALA A 32 -9.66 6.96 -9.06
N GLN A 33 -8.53 6.59 -9.65
CA GLN A 33 -8.44 5.81 -10.89
C GLN A 33 -7.01 5.26 -11.03
N ASN A 34 -6.80 4.40 -12.02
CA ASN A 34 -5.57 3.67 -12.34
C ASN A 34 -4.41 4.58 -12.80
N THR A 35 -4.08 5.60 -12.01
CA THR A 35 -2.98 6.53 -12.27
C THR A 35 -1.75 6.09 -11.46
N CYS A 36 -0.68 5.84 -12.20
CA CYS A 36 0.66 5.68 -11.64
C CYS A 36 1.12 7.03 -11.06
N PRO A 37 1.58 7.11 -9.80
CA PRO A 37 2.43 8.22 -9.39
C PRO A 37 3.87 7.89 -9.81
N ALA A 38 4.27 8.38 -10.98
CA ALA A 38 5.68 8.55 -11.28
C ALA A 38 6.21 9.71 -10.42
N SER A 39 6.98 9.35 -9.40
CA SER A 39 7.75 10.22 -8.50
C SER A 39 6.96 11.03 -7.47
N ALA A 40 7.34 10.83 -6.19
CA ALA A 40 7.21 11.79 -5.08
C ALA A 40 5.77 12.16 -4.66
N GLU A 41 5.26 11.90 -3.46
CA GLU A 41 5.82 11.53 -2.17
C GLU A 41 4.81 10.58 -1.53
N ALA A 42 5.21 9.33 -1.25
CA ALA A 42 4.61 8.70 -0.10
C ALA A 42 5.07 9.56 1.08
N LYS A 43 4.18 10.36 1.67
CA LYS A 43 4.31 10.77 3.07
C LYS A 43 4.41 9.45 3.84
N ALA A 44 5.64 8.98 4.01
CA ALA A 44 6.00 8.03 5.03
C ALA A 44 5.60 8.74 6.32
N GLY A 45 4.40 8.42 6.82
CA GLY A 45 4.04 8.75 8.19
C GLY A 45 5.20 8.25 9.04
N GLU A 46 5.85 9.20 9.70
CA GLU A 46 7.09 9.04 10.44
C GLU A 46 7.13 7.71 11.19
N CYS A 47 8.08 6.86 10.81
CA CYS A 47 8.61 5.85 11.70
C CYS A 47 10.11 5.75 11.39
N CYS A 48 10.81 6.80 11.82
CA CYS A 48 12.25 6.81 11.97
C CYS A 48 12.58 6.55 13.44
N PRO A 49 13.73 5.95 13.72
CA PRO A 49 14.87 6.83 13.88
C PRO A 49 15.91 6.62 12.77
N ALA A 50 16.34 7.76 12.25
CA ALA A 50 17.53 7.86 11.43
C ALA A 50 18.75 7.50 12.29
N THR A 51 19.40 6.40 11.95
CA THR A 51 20.87 6.36 11.91
C THR A 51 21.21 5.58 10.64
N GLY A 52 21.97 6.23 9.78
CA GLY A 52 22.06 5.92 8.36
C GLY A 52 22.29 4.45 8.04
N ALA A 53 21.30 3.83 7.44
CA ALA A 53 21.52 2.88 6.38
C ALA A 53 20.83 3.48 5.16
N THR A 54 21.63 4.10 4.30
CA THR A 54 21.24 4.30 2.92
C THR A 54 20.75 2.96 2.39
N ALA A 55 19.44 2.81 2.20
CA ALA A 55 18.92 1.83 1.24
C ALA A 55 19.22 2.37 -0.17
N LYS A 56 20.50 2.60 -0.43
CA LYS A 56 21.08 2.25 -1.71
C LYS A 56 20.80 0.75 -1.79
N VAL A 57 19.72 0.36 -2.47
CA VAL A 57 19.63 -0.98 -3.04
C VAL A 57 20.78 -1.04 -4.01
N ALA A 58 21.98 -1.33 -3.49
CA ALA A 58 23.11 -1.70 -4.29
C ALA A 58 22.64 -2.99 -4.95
N ALA A 59 22.36 -2.85 -6.24
CA ALA A 59 22.05 -3.90 -7.18
C ALA A 59 23.07 -5.04 -7.08
N LYS A 60 22.84 -5.97 -6.15
CA LYS A 60 23.61 -7.20 -6.02
C LYS A 60 22.81 -8.28 -5.28
N ASP A 61 21.57 -8.49 -5.72
CA ASP A 61 21.02 -9.83 -5.90
C ASP A 61 19.74 -9.70 -6.76
N ASP A 62 19.79 -10.23 -7.97
CA ASP A 62 18.73 -10.10 -8.99
C ASP A 62 17.51 -11.01 -8.68
N LYS A 63 17.41 -11.58 -7.47
CA LYS A 63 16.42 -12.62 -7.13
C LYS A 63 15.76 -12.47 -5.75
N LEU A 64 15.70 -11.27 -5.21
CA LEU A 64 15.01 -11.01 -3.94
C LEU A 64 13.57 -10.57 -4.16
N MET A 65 12.63 -11.32 -3.59
CA MET A 65 11.22 -10.97 -3.59
C MET A 65 10.89 -10.11 -2.39
N ARG A 66 10.12 -9.05 -2.63
CA ARG A 66 9.58 -8.18 -1.57
C ARG A 66 8.09 -8.44 -1.38
N ALA A 67 7.70 -8.64 -0.12
CA ALA A 67 6.31 -8.73 0.28
C ALA A 67 6.08 -7.90 1.54
N ASP A 68 4.92 -7.26 1.60
CA ASP A 68 4.46 -6.48 2.74
C ASP A 68 3.31 -7.24 3.42
N TYR A 69 3.44 -7.54 4.70
CA TYR A 69 2.42 -8.26 5.47
C TYR A 69 1.72 -7.28 6.39
N LYS A 70 0.39 -7.16 6.26
CA LYS A 70 -0.43 -6.44 7.22
C LYS A 70 -0.69 -7.31 8.43
N VAL A 71 -0.25 -6.86 9.59
CA VAL A 71 -0.19 -7.65 10.81
C VAL A 71 -1.02 -7.02 11.92
N SER A 72 -1.95 -7.77 12.51
CA SER A 72 -2.66 -7.35 13.72
C SER A 72 -1.83 -7.61 14.97
N GLY A 73 -1.99 -6.75 15.97
CA GLY A 73 -1.35 -6.89 17.29
C GLY A 73 0.00 -6.17 17.41
N MET A 74 0.47 -5.51 16.36
CA MET A 74 1.64 -4.63 16.42
C MET A 74 1.21 -3.23 16.91
N THR A 75 1.18 -3.05 18.24
CA THR A 75 0.70 -1.81 18.88
C THR A 75 1.80 -1.01 19.57
N CYS A 76 3.03 -1.49 19.57
CA CYS A 76 4.16 -0.87 20.28
C CYS A 76 5.47 -1.08 19.50
N GLY A 77 6.44 -0.16 19.65
CA GLY A 77 7.78 -0.33 19.06
C GLY A 77 8.51 -1.59 19.56
N ALA A 78 8.22 -2.04 20.78
CA ALA A 78 8.74 -3.32 21.26
C ALA A 78 8.21 -4.52 20.43
N CYS A 79 6.98 -4.45 19.93
CA CYS A 79 6.40 -5.46 19.05
C CYS A 79 7.06 -5.46 17.66
N GLU A 80 7.39 -4.28 17.14
CA GLU A 80 8.07 -4.15 15.84
C GLU A 80 9.47 -4.77 15.88
N THR A 81 10.19 -4.56 16.98
CA THR A 81 11.56 -5.07 17.15
C THR A 81 11.53 -6.59 17.30
N LYS A 82 10.58 -7.12 18.08
CA LYS A 82 10.35 -8.57 18.22
C LYS A 82 10.06 -9.22 16.87
N LEU A 83 9.15 -8.64 16.07
CA LEU A 83 8.80 -9.20 14.77
C LEU A 83 9.98 -9.14 13.80
N THR A 84 10.65 -8.00 13.72
CA THR A 84 11.81 -7.81 12.84
C THR A 84 12.93 -8.80 13.20
N LYS A 85 13.19 -9.02 14.49
CA LYS A 85 14.17 -10.00 14.96
C LYS A 85 13.77 -11.43 14.57
N ALA A 86 12.51 -11.82 14.81
CA ALA A 86 12.02 -13.15 14.44
C ALA A 86 12.11 -13.42 12.93
N LEU A 87 11.88 -12.41 12.09
CA LEU A 87 12.02 -12.52 10.65
C LEU A 87 13.48 -12.61 10.20
N LYS A 88 14.39 -11.91 10.90
CA LYS A 88 15.84 -11.95 10.63
C LYS A 88 16.49 -13.30 10.96
N GLU A 89 15.88 -14.09 11.84
CA GLU A 89 16.36 -15.43 12.18
C GLU A 89 16.08 -16.49 11.09
N ILE A 90 15.31 -16.14 10.07
CA ILE A 90 15.00 -17.04 8.95
C ILE A 90 16.13 -16.96 7.90
N ASP A 91 16.78 -18.09 7.61
CA ASP A 91 17.79 -18.17 6.56
C ASP A 91 17.16 -17.89 5.17
N GLY A 92 17.57 -16.79 4.55
CA GLY A 92 17.03 -16.32 3.27
C GLY A 92 16.20 -15.04 3.36
N VAL A 93 15.94 -14.49 4.55
CA VAL A 93 15.43 -13.12 4.72
C VAL A 93 16.61 -12.15 4.75
N VAL A 94 16.62 -11.17 3.84
CA VAL A 94 17.72 -10.21 3.70
C VAL A 94 17.39 -8.90 4.41
N GLU A 95 16.18 -8.39 4.20
CA GLU A 95 15.75 -7.11 4.77
C GLU A 95 14.36 -7.25 5.41
N PRO A 96 14.29 -7.62 6.70
CA PRO A 96 13.07 -7.51 7.47
C PRO A 96 12.93 -6.10 8.04
N SER A 97 11.76 -5.50 7.88
CA SER A 97 11.40 -4.20 8.45
C SER A 97 9.94 -4.22 8.88
N ALA A 98 9.66 -3.95 10.15
CA ALA A 98 8.30 -3.85 10.67
C ALA A 98 8.01 -2.42 11.13
N CYS A 99 6.81 -1.93 10.86
CA CYS A 99 6.37 -0.60 11.29
C CYS A 99 5.07 -0.70 12.09
N ALA A 100 5.15 -0.42 13.39
CA ALA A 100 3.98 -0.46 14.28
C ALA A 100 2.90 0.57 13.93
N GLN A 101 3.29 1.71 13.37
CA GLN A 101 2.37 2.78 12.98
C GLN A 101 1.47 2.39 11.80
N SER A 102 2.07 1.85 10.74
CA SER A 102 1.32 1.38 9.56
C SER A 102 0.74 -0.02 9.75
N LYS A 103 1.20 -0.76 10.78
CA LYS A 103 0.87 -2.17 11.01
C LYS A 103 1.26 -3.06 9.83
N VAL A 104 2.33 -2.69 9.13
CA VAL A 104 2.86 -3.39 7.96
C VAL A 104 4.29 -3.84 8.23
N ALA A 105 4.58 -5.10 7.89
CA ALA A 105 5.90 -5.69 7.93
C ALA A 105 6.40 -5.96 6.51
N LYS A 106 7.41 -5.23 6.08
CA LYS A 106 8.09 -5.39 4.79
C LYS A 106 9.19 -6.44 4.94
N VAL A 107 9.20 -7.42 4.04
CA VAL A 107 10.20 -8.49 4.07
C VAL A 107 10.74 -8.70 2.67
N ALA A 108 12.05 -8.54 2.50
CA ALA A 108 12.77 -9.01 1.34
C ALA A 108 13.35 -10.40 1.62
N PHE A 109 12.96 -11.40 0.83
CA PHE A 109 13.42 -12.77 0.99
C PHE A 109 13.71 -13.44 -0.36
N ASP A 110 14.57 -14.45 -0.31
CA ASP A 110 14.86 -15.30 -1.47
C ASP A 110 13.74 -16.35 -1.64
N PRO A 111 13.01 -16.37 -2.76
CA PRO A 111 11.91 -17.31 -2.98
C PRO A 111 12.35 -18.76 -3.23
N ALA A 112 13.64 -19.01 -3.48
CA ALA A 112 14.19 -20.36 -3.60
C ALA A 112 14.46 -20.97 -2.21
N LYS A 113 14.74 -20.14 -1.20
CA LYS A 113 14.98 -20.60 0.19
C LYS A 113 13.75 -20.51 1.08
N VAL A 114 13.02 -19.41 0.99
CA VAL A 114 11.90 -19.08 1.88
C VAL A 114 10.62 -18.96 1.07
N LYS A 115 9.59 -19.66 1.54
CA LYS A 115 8.23 -19.55 0.97
C LYS A 115 7.41 -18.59 1.83
N ASP A 116 6.44 -17.95 1.20
CA ASP A 116 5.42 -17.11 1.84
C ASP A 116 4.80 -17.79 3.08
N GLU A 117 4.44 -19.07 2.98
CA GLU A 117 3.93 -19.86 4.11
C GLU A 117 4.88 -19.90 5.32
N GLN A 118 6.20 -19.97 5.10
CA GLN A 118 7.20 -19.97 6.17
C GLN A 118 7.29 -18.60 6.86
N VAL A 119 7.20 -17.52 6.08
CA VAL A 119 7.17 -16.15 6.62
C VAL A 119 5.92 -15.95 7.48
N ILE A 120 4.75 -16.32 6.97
CA ILE A 120 3.48 -16.24 7.70
C ILE A 120 3.55 -17.09 8.98
N ALA A 121 4.09 -18.31 8.90
CA ALA A 121 4.26 -19.17 10.06
C ALA A 121 5.20 -18.54 11.11
N ALA A 122 6.29 -17.88 10.71
CA ALA A 122 7.18 -17.18 11.62
C ALA A 122 6.49 -15.99 12.30
N ILE A 123 5.71 -15.20 11.55
CA ILE A 123 4.89 -14.10 12.11
C ILE A 123 3.91 -14.64 13.16
N ARG A 124 3.26 -15.77 12.88
CA ARG A 124 2.35 -16.44 13.83
C ARG A 124 3.05 -16.98 15.06
N LYS A 125 4.23 -17.58 14.90
CA LYS A 125 5.07 -18.05 16.02
C LYS A 125 5.54 -16.90 16.90
N ALA A 126 5.77 -15.71 16.33
CA ALA A 126 6.08 -14.51 17.08
C ALA A 126 4.86 -13.92 17.84
N GLY A 127 3.67 -14.51 17.70
CA GLY A 127 2.46 -14.12 18.41
C GLY A 127 1.59 -13.11 17.68
N PHE A 128 1.81 -12.92 16.37
CA PHE A 128 1.06 -11.95 15.57
C PHE A 128 0.19 -12.64 14.50
N LYS A 129 -0.82 -11.93 13.99
CA LYS A 129 -1.72 -12.46 12.96
C LYS A 129 -1.56 -11.67 11.66
N VAL A 130 -1.39 -12.36 10.53
CA VAL A 130 -1.41 -11.75 9.20
C VAL A 130 -2.87 -11.63 8.73
N GLU A 131 -3.29 -10.42 8.38
CA GLU A 131 -4.64 -10.16 7.84
C GLU A 131 -4.64 -9.99 6.33
N ALA A 132 -3.57 -9.42 5.78
CA ALA A 132 -3.39 -9.27 4.36
C ALA A 132 -1.92 -9.36 4.00
N GLU A 133 -1.64 -9.87 2.82
CA GLU A 133 -0.34 -9.86 2.18
C GLU A 133 -0.42 -8.97 0.94
N THR A 134 0.51 -8.04 0.82
CA THR A 134 0.69 -7.19 -0.35
C THR A 134 1.98 -7.59 -1.05
N ILE A 135 1.89 -7.92 -2.33
CA ILE A 135 3.05 -8.29 -3.14
C ILE A 135 3.20 -7.34 -4.31
N ALA A 136 4.44 -6.98 -4.63
CA ALA A 136 4.78 -6.22 -5.84
C ALA A 136 5.36 -7.18 -6.88
N LEU A 137 4.63 -7.38 -7.97
CA LEU A 137 5.01 -8.27 -9.07
C LEU A 137 5.39 -7.42 -10.28
N LYS A 138 6.50 -7.73 -10.95
CA LYS A 138 6.78 -7.13 -12.27
C LYS A 138 6.05 -7.96 -13.33
N VAL A 139 5.34 -7.30 -14.21
CA VAL A 139 4.54 -7.96 -15.27
C VAL A 139 5.12 -7.56 -16.62
N ASP A 140 5.65 -8.54 -17.33
CA ASP A 140 6.13 -8.36 -18.69
C ASP A 140 4.99 -8.38 -19.71
N GLY A 141 5.15 -7.63 -20.80
CA GLY A 141 4.15 -7.46 -21.84
C GLY A 141 3.08 -6.38 -21.56
N MET A 142 3.10 -5.74 -20.39
CA MET A 142 2.17 -4.64 -20.07
C MET A 142 2.68 -3.31 -20.64
N SER A 143 2.30 -2.99 -21.88
CA SER A 143 2.79 -1.80 -22.61
C SER A 143 1.74 -0.72 -22.85
N CYS A 144 0.50 -0.89 -22.38
CA CYS A 144 -0.60 0.02 -22.64
C CYS A 144 -1.58 0.08 -21.44
N GLY A 145 -2.26 1.21 -21.27
CA GLY A 145 -3.32 1.38 -20.25
C GLY A 145 -4.37 0.27 -20.28
N ALA A 146 -4.84 -0.10 -21.48
CA ALA A 146 -5.79 -1.19 -21.65
C ALA A 146 -5.27 -2.57 -21.17
N CYS A 147 -3.95 -2.79 -21.20
CA CYS A 147 -3.31 -3.99 -20.67
C CYS A 147 -3.34 -3.99 -19.13
N SER A 148 -3.01 -2.85 -18.49
CA SER A 148 -3.13 -2.71 -17.04
C SER A 148 -4.57 -2.85 -16.56
N ASP A 149 -5.55 -2.33 -17.30
CA ASP A 149 -6.97 -2.47 -16.95
C ASP A 149 -7.44 -3.93 -17.01
N LYS A 150 -7.00 -4.69 -18.02
CA LYS A 150 -7.33 -6.12 -18.14
C LYS A 150 -6.80 -6.92 -16.94
N VAL A 151 -5.54 -6.68 -16.55
CA VAL A 151 -4.92 -7.34 -15.39
C VAL A 151 -5.60 -6.92 -14.09
N SER A 152 -5.83 -5.62 -13.90
CA SER A 152 -6.53 -5.08 -12.73
C SER A 152 -7.92 -5.69 -12.55
N LYS A 153 -8.74 -5.74 -13.62
CA LYS A 153 -10.08 -6.35 -13.59
C LYS A 153 -10.04 -7.83 -13.25
N LYS A 154 -9.03 -8.56 -13.74
CA LYS A 154 -8.87 -9.99 -13.47
C LYS A 154 -8.46 -10.25 -12.03
N LEU A 155 -7.54 -9.47 -11.49
CA LEU A 155 -7.15 -9.52 -10.08
C LEU A 155 -8.30 -9.14 -9.15
N ALA A 156 -9.08 -8.11 -9.49
CA ALA A 156 -10.26 -7.69 -8.73
C ALA A 156 -11.35 -8.78 -8.69
N ALA A 157 -11.42 -9.66 -9.70
CA ALA A 157 -12.37 -10.76 -9.76
C ALA A 157 -11.95 -11.98 -8.90
N VAL A 158 -10.70 -12.04 -8.44
CA VAL A 158 -10.21 -13.14 -7.60
C VAL A 158 -10.75 -12.98 -6.19
N LYS A 159 -11.50 -13.98 -5.71
CA LYS A 159 -12.03 -14.00 -4.34
C LYS A 159 -10.86 -14.05 -3.35
N GLY A 160 -10.75 -13.04 -2.50
CA GLY A 160 -9.67 -12.91 -1.52
C GLY A 160 -8.71 -11.76 -1.82
N VAL A 161 -8.77 -11.13 -2.99
CA VAL A 161 -8.09 -9.87 -3.26
C VAL A 161 -8.90 -8.72 -2.65
N THR A 162 -8.23 -7.86 -1.89
CA THR A 162 -8.84 -6.71 -1.21
C THR A 162 -8.52 -5.41 -1.95
N GLU A 163 -7.31 -5.31 -2.51
CA GLU A 163 -6.89 -4.14 -3.30
C GLU A 163 -5.90 -4.56 -4.39
N GLN A 164 -5.99 -3.94 -5.57
CA GLN A 164 -5.06 -4.15 -6.67
C GLN A 164 -4.70 -2.81 -7.30
N LYS A 165 -3.41 -2.56 -7.48
CA LYS A 165 -2.83 -1.37 -8.10
C LYS A 165 -1.90 -1.83 -9.20
N VAL A 166 -2.24 -1.52 -10.45
CA VAL A 166 -1.50 -1.97 -11.63
C VAL A 166 -1.03 -0.76 -12.41
N CYS A 167 0.27 -0.70 -12.68
CA CYS A 167 0.90 0.37 -13.41
C CYS A 167 1.66 -0.18 -14.62
N HIS A 168 1.21 0.19 -15.83
CA HIS A 168 1.86 -0.22 -17.08
C HIS A 168 3.17 0.53 -17.33
N GLU A 169 3.30 1.77 -16.84
CA GLU A 169 4.51 2.58 -17.02
C GLU A 169 5.71 1.98 -16.26
N SER A 170 5.50 1.60 -14.99
CA SER A 170 6.51 0.90 -14.19
C SER A 170 6.53 -0.61 -14.43
N LYS A 171 5.60 -1.14 -15.24
CA LYS A 171 5.38 -2.59 -15.44
C LYS A 171 5.23 -3.35 -14.12
N GLN A 172 4.56 -2.76 -13.15
CA GLN A 172 4.40 -3.31 -11.79
C GLN A 172 2.93 -3.46 -11.43
N ALA A 173 2.60 -4.61 -10.85
CA ALA A 173 1.31 -4.93 -10.26
C ALA A 173 1.49 -5.16 -8.77
N VAL A 174 0.91 -4.28 -7.95
CA VAL A 174 0.84 -4.40 -6.51
C VAL A 174 -0.54 -4.96 -6.14
N VAL A 175 -0.56 -6.11 -5.46
CA VAL A 175 -1.81 -6.81 -5.12
C VAL A 175 -1.82 -7.09 -3.65
N THR A 176 -2.89 -6.66 -2.97
CA THR A 176 -3.18 -6.93 -1.57
C THR A 176 -4.29 -7.96 -1.48
N PHE A 177 -3.99 -9.08 -0.83
CA PHE A 177 -4.90 -10.22 -0.73
C PHE A 177 -4.82 -10.86 0.65
N ASP A 178 -5.83 -11.65 0.98
CA ASP A 178 -5.87 -12.43 2.21
C ASP A 178 -5.23 -13.82 1.97
N PRO A 179 -4.06 -14.11 2.57
CA PRO A 179 -3.35 -15.38 2.34
C PRO A 179 -4.08 -16.60 2.92
N ALA A 180 -5.15 -16.44 3.71
CA ALA A 180 -6.00 -17.54 4.16
C ALA A 180 -7.10 -17.90 3.13
N LYS A 181 -7.38 -17.01 2.16
CA LYS A 181 -8.41 -17.23 1.13
C LYS A 181 -7.83 -17.51 -0.25
N VAL A 182 -6.70 -16.89 -0.59
CA VAL A 182 -6.07 -17.01 -1.90
C VAL A 182 -4.56 -17.12 -1.76
N SER A 183 -3.95 -18.02 -2.52
CA SER A 183 -2.49 -18.18 -2.50
C SER A 183 -1.85 -17.33 -3.58
N ARG A 184 -0.57 -16.98 -3.40
CA ARG A 184 0.23 -16.28 -4.41
C ARG A 184 0.20 -17.00 -5.77
N LYS A 185 0.20 -18.34 -5.78
CA LYS A 185 0.09 -19.14 -7.01
C LYS A 185 -1.20 -18.85 -7.78
N ASP A 186 -2.33 -18.72 -7.10
CA ASP A 186 -3.61 -18.41 -7.74
C ASP A 186 -3.58 -17.03 -8.40
N ILE A 187 -2.89 -16.06 -7.78
CA ILE A 187 -2.69 -14.72 -8.33
C ILE A 187 -1.82 -14.77 -9.59
N LEU A 188 -0.72 -15.54 -9.55
CA LEU A 188 0.14 -15.74 -10.72
C LEU A 188 -0.63 -16.41 -11.86
N THR A 189 -1.44 -17.44 -11.56
CA THR A 189 -2.31 -18.11 -12.54
C THR A 189 -3.36 -17.16 -13.10
N ALA A 190 -3.95 -16.29 -12.27
CA ALA A 190 -4.89 -15.28 -12.73
C ALA A 190 -4.23 -14.31 -13.72
N ILE A 191 -2.98 -13.89 -13.47
CA ILE A 191 -2.22 -13.03 -14.39
C ILE A 191 -1.84 -13.81 -15.67
N ASP A 192 -1.35 -15.03 -15.57
CA ASP A 192 -0.98 -15.85 -16.74
C ASP A 192 -2.18 -16.11 -17.67
N SER A 193 -3.38 -16.30 -17.09
CA SER A 193 -4.63 -16.45 -17.85
C SER A 193 -5.01 -15.23 -18.71
N THR A 194 -4.40 -14.07 -18.44
CA THR A 194 -4.59 -12.85 -19.24
C THR A 194 -3.61 -12.72 -20.40
N GLY A 195 -2.62 -13.63 -20.48
CA GLY A 195 -1.57 -13.65 -21.50
C GLY A 195 -0.31 -12.86 -21.13
N PHE A 196 -0.20 -12.36 -19.89
CA PHE A 196 1.01 -11.65 -19.42
C PHE A 196 1.86 -12.54 -18.50
N LYS A 197 3.17 -12.31 -18.49
CA LYS A 197 4.12 -13.09 -17.68
C LYS A 197 4.61 -12.27 -16.49
N VAL A 198 4.66 -12.89 -15.32
CA VAL A 198 5.23 -12.26 -14.13
C VAL A 198 6.73 -12.58 -14.06
N VAL A 199 7.54 -11.54 -13.97
CA VAL A 199 8.99 -11.61 -13.74
C VAL A 199 9.26 -11.28 -12.28
N GLN A 200 10.05 -12.10 -11.61
CA GLN A 200 10.38 -11.98 -10.18
C GLN A 200 11.86 -11.72 -10.02
#